data_AF-A0A2K9RCK1-F1
#
_entry.id   AF-A0A2K9RCK1-F1
#
_cell.length_a   1.000
_cell.length_b   1.000
_cell.length_c   1.000
_cell.angle_alpha   90.00
_cell.angle_beta   90.00
_cell.angle_gamma   90.00
#
_symmetry.space_group_name_H-M   'P 1'
#
loop_
_entity.id
_entity.type
_entity.pdbx_description
1 polymer ?
#
loop_
_entity_poly.entity_id
_entity_poly.type
_entity_poly.pdbx_seq_one_letter_code
_entity_poly.pdbx_strand_id
1 'polypeptide(L)'
;MIAYRRALVVSLFFKSYLSISRKMCDAGIMSPDAVPKDERSGADGFHTPALRSAQLFERVSSDQPSYDPVGKPKVHAAALKQATGEAIYTDDIPRMDGELYLGFVLSTKARAKLTKVDASEALALEGVHYFFSAKDITEHENEVGPVFHDEHVFAAGEVHCIGQIIGAIAAENQTLAQRAARLVRVEYEERKPVIVTIEQAIEHKSYFPDYPRYINKG
;
A
#
# COMPACT_ATOMS: atom_id res chain seq x y z
N MET A 1 -13.01 -12.58 8.08
CA MET A 1 -12.52 -13.96 8.30
C MET A 1 -13.13 -14.62 9.56
N ILE A 2 -14.45 -14.83 9.62
CA ILE A 2 -15.08 -15.44 10.80
C ILE A 2 -14.95 -16.96 10.77
N ALA A 3 -15.34 -17.60 9.65
CA ALA A 3 -15.24 -19.05 9.47
C ALA A 3 -13.80 -19.56 9.64
N TYR A 4 -12.83 -18.87 9.03
CA TYR A 4 -11.42 -19.19 9.18
C TYR A 4 -10.95 -19.18 10.64
N ARG A 5 -11.26 -18.13 11.42
CA ARG A 5 -10.86 -18.06 12.83
C ARG A 5 -11.51 -19.17 13.67
N ARG A 6 -12.77 -19.51 13.41
CA ARG A 6 -13.46 -20.62 14.08
C ARG A 6 -12.79 -21.97 13.78
N ALA A 7 -12.48 -22.22 12.51
CA ALA A 7 -11.75 -23.42 12.11
C ALA A 7 -10.37 -23.46 12.78
N LEU A 8 -9.66 -22.33 12.80
CA LEU A 8 -8.32 -22.23 13.38
C LEU A 8 -8.31 -22.55 14.88
N VAL A 9 -9.32 -22.13 15.66
CA VAL A 9 -9.41 -22.49 17.09
C VAL A 9 -9.47 -24.01 17.27
N VAL A 10 -10.31 -24.69 16.50
CA VAL A 10 -10.41 -26.16 16.55
C VAL A 10 -9.11 -26.81 16.07
N SER A 11 -8.53 -26.33 14.97
CA SER A 11 -7.26 -26.83 14.43
C SER A 11 -6.10 -26.65 15.42
N LEU A 12 -6.03 -25.54 16.15
CA LEU A 12 -4.99 -25.29 17.15
C LEU A 12 -5.17 -26.15 18.41
N PHE A 13 -6.41 -26.37 18.84
CA PHE A 13 -6.71 -27.33 19.91
C PHE A 13 -6.29 -28.74 19.49
N PHE A 14 -6.65 -29.17 18.29
CA PHE A 14 -6.27 -30.48 17.74
C PHE A 14 -4.75 -30.62 17.61
N LYS A 15 -4.05 -29.60 17.12
CA LYS A 15 -2.58 -29.56 17.09
C LYS A 15 -1.96 -29.69 18.48
N SER A 16 -2.55 -29.04 19.48
CA SER A 16 -2.11 -29.12 20.88
C SER A 16 -2.30 -30.54 21.44
N TYR A 17 -3.46 -31.14 21.16
CA TYR A 17 -3.73 -32.54 21.48
C TYR A 17 -2.67 -33.46 20.87
N LEU A 18 -2.40 -33.36 19.56
CA LEU A 18 -1.38 -34.18 18.89
C LEU A 18 0.02 -33.98 19.49
N SER A 19 0.39 -32.75 19.81
CA SER A 19 1.69 -32.42 20.43
C SER A 19 1.84 -33.00 21.84
N ILE A 20 0.80 -32.89 22.67
CA ILE A 20 0.78 -33.44 24.03
C ILE A 20 0.79 -34.98 23.97
N SER A 21 -0.05 -35.58 23.14
CA SER A 21 -0.11 -37.04 22.97
C SER A 21 1.24 -37.60 22.54
N ARG A 22 1.95 -36.96 21.61
CA ARG A 22 3.32 -37.37 21.23
C ARG A 22 4.27 -37.36 22.42
N LYS A 23 4.28 -36.28 23.21
CA LYS A 23 5.12 -36.18 24.43
C LYS A 23 4.78 -37.25 25.47
N MET A 24 3.50 -37.61 25.61
CA MET A 24 3.06 -38.67 26.52
C MET A 24 3.48 -40.07 26.03
N CYS A 25 3.48 -40.33 24.72
CA CYS A 25 4.04 -41.54 24.14
C CYS A 25 5.55 -41.62 24.39
N ASP A 26 6.29 -40.53 24.16
CA ASP A 26 7.74 -40.47 24.37
C ASP A 26 8.12 -40.69 25.86
N ALA A 27 7.26 -40.30 26.79
CA ALA A 27 7.42 -40.52 28.23
C ALA A 27 6.99 -41.91 28.72
N GLY A 28 6.50 -42.80 27.84
CA GLY A 28 6.02 -44.13 28.19
C GLY A 28 4.67 -44.16 28.94
N ILE A 29 3.95 -43.04 28.97
CA ILE A 29 2.64 -42.92 29.64
C ILE A 29 1.52 -43.48 28.75
N MET A 30 1.65 -43.31 27.42
CA MET A 30 0.70 -43.80 26.42
C MET A 30 1.37 -44.80 25.46
N SER A 31 0.56 -45.65 24.81
CA SER A 31 1.05 -46.55 23.75
C SER A 31 1.69 -45.76 22.61
N PRO A 32 2.81 -46.21 22.03
CA PRO A 32 3.43 -45.59 20.84
C PRO A 32 2.49 -45.43 19.63
N ASP A 33 1.40 -46.20 19.58
CA ASP A 33 0.39 -46.17 18.52
C ASP A 33 -0.86 -45.34 18.88
N ALA A 34 -0.84 -44.60 20.00
CA ALA A 34 -1.96 -43.76 20.43
C ALA A 34 -2.24 -42.56 19.49
N VAL A 35 -1.27 -42.16 18.68
CA VAL A 35 -1.45 -41.15 17.61
C VAL A 35 -1.32 -41.84 16.26
N PRO A 36 -2.37 -41.80 15.40
CA PRO A 36 -2.34 -42.35 14.05
C PRO A 36 -1.14 -41.81 13.26
N LYS A 37 -0.49 -42.65 12.45
CA LYS A 37 0.72 -42.28 11.70
C LYS A 37 0.50 -41.05 10.81
N ASP A 38 -0.67 -40.96 10.17
CA ASP A 38 -1.02 -39.88 9.24
C ASP A 38 -1.24 -38.53 9.94
N GLU A 39 -1.45 -38.53 11.26
CA GLU A 39 -1.68 -37.32 12.05
C GLU A 39 -0.41 -36.83 12.77
N ARG A 40 0.67 -37.61 12.76
CA ARG A 40 1.90 -37.29 13.53
C ARG A 40 2.54 -35.96 13.10
N SER A 41 2.51 -35.64 11.81
CA SER A 41 3.04 -34.39 11.27
C SER A 41 2.23 -33.16 11.73
N GLY A 42 0.98 -33.35 12.16
CA GLY A 42 0.16 -32.28 12.71
C GLY A 42 0.72 -31.68 14.02
N ALA A 43 1.52 -32.46 14.76
CA ALA A 43 2.24 -32.00 15.96
C ALA A 43 3.50 -31.19 15.65
N ASP A 44 4.00 -31.22 14.41
CA ASP A 44 5.27 -30.59 14.06
C ASP A 44 5.17 -29.06 14.03
N GLY A 45 6.25 -28.43 14.49
CA GLY A 45 6.43 -26.99 14.34
C GLY A 45 6.71 -26.63 12.90
N PHE A 46 6.48 -25.37 12.54
CA PHE A 46 7.04 -24.86 11.29
C PHE A 46 8.56 -24.74 11.45
N HIS A 47 9.30 -25.30 10.50
CA HIS A 47 10.75 -25.16 10.41
C HIS A 47 11.09 -24.50 9.09
N THR A 48 11.86 -23.42 9.14
CA THR A 48 12.32 -22.74 7.93
C THR A 48 13.31 -23.66 7.20
N PRO A 49 13.02 -24.09 5.96
CA PRO A 49 13.98 -24.89 5.19
C PRO A 49 15.21 -24.05 4.84
N ALA A 50 16.37 -24.70 4.69
CA ALA A 50 17.57 -24.03 4.21
C ALA A 50 17.34 -23.48 2.79
N LEU A 51 17.58 -22.18 2.60
CA LEU A 51 17.48 -21.55 1.29
C LEU A 51 18.57 -22.09 0.36
N ARG A 52 18.17 -22.52 -0.83
CA ARG A 52 19.08 -22.96 -1.90
C ARG A 52 18.65 -22.29 -3.20
N SER A 53 19.59 -21.70 -3.92
CA SER A 53 19.35 -21.03 -5.20
C SER A 53 20.43 -21.40 -6.21
N ALA A 54 20.07 -21.48 -7.48
CA ALA A 54 21.01 -21.63 -8.59
C ALA A 54 20.70 -20.57 -9.66
N GLN A 55 21.74 -19.93 -10.18
CA GLN A 55 21.65 -18.99 -11.30
C GLN A 55 22.54 -19.51 -12.44
N LEU A 56 21.95 -19.67 -13.63
CA LEU A 56 22.64 -20.10 -14.83
C LEU A 56 22.59 -18.96 -15.84
N PHE A 57 23.74 -18.58 -16.40
CA PHE A 57 23.84 -17.56 -17.42
C PHE A 57 24.96 -17.92 -18.41
N GLU A 58 24.84 -17.41 -19.63
CA GLU A 58 25.84 -17.61 -20.67
C GLU A 58 27.10 -16.81 -20.35
N ARG A 59 28.26 -17.46 -20.47
CA ARG A 59 29.54 -16.78 -20.32
C ARG A 59 29.88 -16.05 -21.61
N VAL A 60 30.43 -14.85 -21.47
CA VAL A 60 31.04 -14.12 -22.58
C VAL A 60 32.16 -14.91 -23.26
N SER A 61 32.41 -14.61 -24.54
CA SER A 61 33.51 -15.21 -25.33
C SER A 61 34.86 -15.02 -24.64
N SER A 62 35.76 -16.01 -24.79
CA SER A 62 37.13 -15.95 -24.29
C SER A 62 37.95 -14.81 -24.90
N ASP A 63 37.61 -14.38 -26.11
CA ASP A 63 38.34 -13.36 -26.86
C ASP A 63 37.88 -11.93 -26.52
N GLN A 64 36.84 -11.78 -25.69
CA GLN A 64 36.31 -10.48 -25.33
C GLN A 64 37.30 -9.72 -24.43
N PRO A 65 37.70 -8.49 -24.80
CA PRO A 65 38.63 -7.70 -23.99
C PRO A 65 38.17 -7.49 -22.55
N SER A 66 39.11 -7.36 -21.61
CA SER A 66 38.81 -7.24 -20.17
C SER A 66 37.98 -6.00 -19.82
N TYR A 67 38.23 -4.89 -20.51
CA TYR A 67 37.56 -3.60 -20.31
C TYR A 67 36.15 -3.52 -20.91
N ASP A 68 35.78 -4.42 -21.82
CA ASP A 68 34.43 -4.45 -22.39
C ASP A 68 33.45 -5.08 -21.36
N PRO A 69 32.46 -4.33 -20.85
CA PRO A 69 31.54 -4.82 -19.82
C PRO A 69 30.34 -5.59 -20.38
N VAL A 70 30.10 -5.56 -21.70
CA VAL A 70 28.87 -6.10 -22.31
C VAL A 70 28.77 -7.61 -22.07
N GLY A 71 27.61 -8.08 -21.60
CA GLY A 71 27.36 -9.50 -21.29
C GLY A 71 27.99 -10.00 -19.98
N LYS A 72 28.77 -9.18 -19.26
CA LYS A 72 29.36 -9.56 -17.97
C LYS A 72 28.41 -9.20 -16.80
N PRO A 73 28.34 -10.01 -15.74
CA PRO A 73 27.50 -9.73 -14.57
C PRO A 73 28.16 -8.64 -13.69
N LYS A 74 28.12 -7.40 -14.16
CA LYS A 74 28.64 -6.26 -13.41
C LYS A 74 27.68 -5.90 -12.27
N VAL A 75 28.26 -5.61 -11.11
CA VAL A 75 27.51 -5.10 -9.96
C VAL A 75 26.89 -3.75 -10.34
N HIS A 76 25.65 -3.51 -9.88
CA HIS A 76 24.97 -2.24 -10.08
C HIS A 76 25.86 -1.07 -9.60
N ALA A 77 26.01 -0.02 -10.41
CA ALA A 77 27.00 1.03 -10.17
C ALA A 77 26.84 1.74 -8.82
N ALA A 78 25.61 1.83 -8.30
CA ALA A 78 25.31 2.44 -7.00
C ALA A 78 25.18 1.42 -5.84
N ALA A 79 25.43 0.12 -6.06
CA ALA A 79 25.14 -0.93 -5.07
C ALA A 79 25.84 -0.69 -3.72
N LEU A 80 27.10 -0.27 -3.75
CA LEU A 80 27.84 0.01 -2.51
C LEU A 80 27.23 1.20 -1.76
N LYS A 81 26.91 2.29 -2.48
CA LYS A 81 26.24 3.46 -1.89
C LYS A 81 24.89 3.12 -1.28
N GLN A 82 24.14 2.23 -1.93
CA GLN A 82 22.86 1.74 -1.41
C GLN A 82 23.05 0.90 -0.16
N ALA A 83 24.07 0.03 -0.13
CA ALA A 83 24.38 -0.81 1.03
C ALA A 83 24.92 -0.02 2.23
N THR A 84 25.54 1.13 2.00
CA THR A 84 26.11 1.99 3.06
C THR A 84 25.20 3.12 3.51
N GLY A 85 24.11 3.40 2.79
CA GLY A 85 23.24 4.56 3.04
C GLY A 85 23.77 5.88 2.48
N GLU A 86 24.75 5.85 1.59
CA GLU A 86 25.33 7.03 0.93
C GLU A 86 24.59 7.42 -0.36
N ALA A 87 23.70 6.56 -0.85
CA ALA A 87 22.84 6.87 -1.98
C ALA A 87 21.77 7.87 -1.51
N ILE A 88 21.80 9.09 -2.06
CA ILE A 88 20.85 10.16 -1.74
C ILE A 88 19.55 9.96 -2.52
N TYR A 89 18.46 9.74 -1.82
CA TYR A 89 17.09 9.77 -2.31
C TYR A 89 16.44 11.13 -2.00
N THR A 90 15.23 11.38 -2.52
CA THR A 90 14.59 12.70 -2.45
C THR A 90 14.46 13.26 -1.03
N ASP A 91 14.09 12.42 -0.06
CA ASP A 91 13.90 12.84 1.35
C ASP A 91 15.23 12.91 2.14
N ASP A 92 16.34 12.43 1.55
CA ASP A 92 17.68 12.55 2.13
C ASP A 92 18.34 13.90 1.77
N ILE A 93 17.74 14.65 0.84
CA ILE A 93 18.23 15.98 0.44
C ILE A 93 18.13 16.90 1.67
N PRO A 94 19.21 17.59 2.06
CA PRO A 94 19.19 18.49 3.20
C PRO A 94 18.11 19.56 3.05
N ARG A 95 17.39 19.80 4.16
CA ARG A 95 16.31 20.78 4.23
C ARG A 95 16.83 22.19 3.94
N MET A 96 16.07 22.94 3.17
CA MET A 96 16.34 24.36 2.91
C MET A 96 15.76 25.23 4.02
N ASP A 97 16.35 26.41 4.23
CA ASP A 97 15.81 27.36 5.19
C ASP A 97 14.41 27.84 4.75
N GLY A 98 13.46 27.87 5.69
CA GLY A 98 12.06 28.16 5.42
C GLY A 98 11.29 27.05 4.68
N GLU A 99 11.87 25.87 4.46
CA GLU A 99 11.18 24.76 3.80
C GLU A 99 10.05 24.19 4.66
N LEU A 100 8.81 24.22 4.15
CA LEU A 100 7.62 23.71 4.83
C LEU A 100 7.36 22.21 4.55
N TYR A 101 6.43 21.64 5.30
CA TYR A 101 5.88 20.30 5.12
C TYR A 101 4.42 20.39 4.71
N LEU A 102 4.01 19.53 3.78
CA LEU A 102 2.61 19.38 3.38
C LEU A 102 1.95 18.19 4.09
N GLY A 103 0.78 18.42 4.67
CA GLY A 103 -0.09 17.41 5.25
C GLY A 103 -1.41 17.36 4.49
N PHE A 104 -1.68 16.27 3.78
CA PHE A 104 -2.90 16.15 2.98
C PHE A 104 -4.15 15.92 3.84
N VAL A 105 -5.23 16.61 3.46
CA VAL A 105 -6.59 16.36 3.93
C VAL A 105 -7.23 15.42 2.92
N LEU A 106 -7.53 14.19 3.36
CA LEU A 106 -8.01 13.12 2.49
C LEU A 106 -9.48 12.80 2.75
N SER A 107 -10.19 12.43 1.69
CA SER A 107 -11.56 11.95 1.77
C SER A 107 -11.66 10.71 2.66
N THR A 108 -12.63 10.73 3.57
CA THR A 108 -13.02 9.57 4.38
C THR A 108 -14.22 8.82 3.80
N LYS A 109 -14.71 9.22 2.61
CA LYS A 109 -15.91 8.67 1.98
C LYS A 109 -15.59 8.12 0.60
N ALA A 110 -16.16 6.96 0.27
CA ALA A 110 -15.97 6.34 -1.03
C ALA A 110 -16.63 7.12 -2.16
N ARG A 111 -17.78 7.77 -1.89
CA ARG A 111 -18.41 8.70 -2.82
C ARG A 111 -19.31 9.68 -2.06
N ALA A 112 -19.05 10.97 -2.17
CA ALA A 112 -19.85 11.97 -1.47
C ALA A 112 -19.67 13.37 -2.06
N LYS A 113 -20.71 14.19 -2.00
CA LYS A 113 -20.59 15.62 -2.24
C LYS A 113 -19.94 16.28 -1.02
N LEU A 114 -18.98 17.17 -1.25
CA LEU A 114 -18.39 18.02 -0.22
C LEU A 114 -19.33 19.20 0.05
N THR A 115 -19.98 19.22 1.22
CA THR A 115 -20.90 20.31 1.59
C THR A 115 -20.16 21.47 2.25
N LYS A 116 -19.13 21.16 3.05
CA LYS A 116 -18.31 22.15 3.73
C LYS A 116 -16.91 21.60 3.99
N VAL A 117 -15.90 22.45 3.79
CA VAL A 117 -14.51 22.21 4.18
C VAL A 117 -14.06 23.41 5.01
N ASP A 118 -13.71 23.18 6.27
CA ASP A 118 -13.39 24.21 7.25
C ASP A 118 -12.04 23.92 7.90
N ALA A 119 -11.05 24.74 7.55
CA ALA A 119 -9.68 24.62 8.05
C ALA A 119 -9.37 25.62 9.18
N SER A 120 -10.37 26.33 9.73
CA SER A 120 -10.15 27.40 10.72
C SER A 120 -9.38 26.93 11.96
N GLU A 121 -9.72 25.76 12.52
CA GLU A 121 -9.00 25.19 13.67
C GLU A 121 -7.56 24.80 13.33
N ALA A 122 -7.32 24.33 12.11
CA ALA A 122 -5.98 23.98 11.64
C ALA A 122 -5.11 25.23 11.47
N LEU A 123 -5.67 26.28 10.85
CA LEU A 123 -4.99 27.56 10.60
C LEU A 123 -4.72 28.37 11.88
N ALA A 124 -5.44 28.09 12.96
CA ALA A 124 -5.22 28.72 14.26
C ALA A 124 -3.99 28.17 15.01
N LEU A 125 -3.40 27.06 14.56
CA LEU A 125 -2.20 26.49 15.17
C LEU A 125 -0.95 27.29 14.78
N GLU A 126 -0.12 27.62 15.77
CA GLU A 126 1.20 28.22 15.53
C GLU A 126 2.06 27.32 14.64
N GLY A 127 2.72 27.92 13.65
CA GLY A 127 3.55 27.23 12.65
C GLY A 127 2.77 26.61 11.48
N VAL A 128 1.44 26.76 11.43
CA VAL A 128 0.64 26.48 10.23
C VAL A 128 0.53 27.74 9.40
N HIS A 129 0.92 27.65 8.13
CA HIS A 129 1.02 28.81 7.24
C HIS A 129 -0.17 28.93 6.30
N TYR A 130 -0.66 27.82 5.74
CA TYR A 130 -1.72 27.86 4.74
C TYR A 130 -2.48 26.53 4.61
N PHE A 131 -3.72 26.61 4.12
CA PHE A 131 -4.52 25.47 3.68
C PHE A 131 -4.83 25.63 2.20
N PHE A 132 -4.22 24.79 1.36
CA PHE A 132 -4.49 24.73 -0.08
C PHE A 132 -5.68 23.83 -0.37
N SER A 133 -6.50 24.25 -1.32
CA SER A 133 -7.70 23.58 -1.79
C SER A 133 -7.93 23.83 -3.28
N ALA A 134 -8.98 23.24 -3.84
CA ALA A 134 -9.40 23.53 -5.22
C ALA A 134 -9.73 25.02 -5.48
N LYS A 135 -9.88 25.85 -4.43
CA LYS A 135 -10.12 27.30 -4.56
C LYS A 135 -8.84 28.10 -4.84
N ASP A 136 -7.67 27.50 -4.62
CA ASP A 136 -6.37 28.16 -4.71
C ASP A 136 -5.70 27.95 -6.09
N ILE A 137 -6.34 27.20 -6.98
CA ILE A 137 -5.90 26.90 -8.35
C ILE A 137 -7.06 27.08 -9.31
N THR A 138 -6.77 27.35 -10.58
CA THR A 138 -7.80 27.43 -11.62
C THR A 138 -8.37 26.05 -11.94
N GLU A 139 -9.56 26.01 -12.54
CA GLU A 139 -10.19 24.75 -12.98
C GLU A 139 -9.27 23.95 -13.90
N HIS A 140 -8.63 24.63 -14.86
CA HIS A 140 -7.67 24.00 -15.77
C HIS A 140 -6.41 23.46 -15.08
N GLU A 141 -5.88 24.16 -14.08
CA GLU A 141 -4.74 23.66 -13.29
C GLU A 141 -5.11 22.51 -12.37
N ASN A 142 -6.39 22.40 -12.01
CA ASN A 142 -6.89 21.32 -11.17
C ASN A 142 -7.10 20.03 -11.98
N GLU A 143 -7.30 20.10 -13.30
CA GLU A 143 -7.47 18.94 -14.19
C GLU A 143 -6.12 18.26 -14.49
N VAL A 144 -5.94 17.05 -13.96
CA VAL A 144 -4.69 16.29 -14.08
C VAL A 144 -4.94 14.87 -14.58
N GLY A 145 -3.85 14.26 -15.03
CA GLY A 145 -3.78 12.88 -15.47
C GLY A 145 -2.81 12.75 -16.64
N PRO A 146 -2.06 11.64 -16.74
CA PRO A 146 -0.93 11.54 -17.67
C PRO A 146 -1.33 11.39 -19.14
N VAL A 147 -2.55 10.90 -19.39
CA VAL A 147 -3.07 10.61 -20.75
C VAL A 147 -4.45 11.21 -20.94
N PHE A 148 -5.33 10.99 -19.96
CA PHE A 148 -6.65 11.62 -19.86
C PHE A 148 -6.62 12.54 -18.65
N HIS A 149 -7.12 13.76 -18.80
CA HIS A 149 -7.20 14.74 -17.72
C HIS A 149 -8.53 14.61 -16.98
N ASP A 150 -8.79 13.42 -16.41
CA ASP A 150 -10.04 13.06 -15.73
C ASP A 150 -9.92 12.99 -14.21
N GLU A 151 -8.76 13.39 -13.66
CA GLU A 151 -8.51 13.47 -12.23
C GLU A 151 -8.38 14.94 -11.78
N HIS A 152 -8.56 15.16 -10.47
CA HIS A 152 -8.36 16.47 -9.86
C HIS A 152 -7.21 16.46 -8.86
N VAL A 153 -6.36 17.51 -8.86
CA VAL A 153 -5.34 17.72 -7.82
C VAL A 153 -5.99 17.79 -6.44
N PHE A 154 -7.03 18.62 -6.33
CA PHE A 154 -7.89 18.75 -5.16
C PHE A 154 -9.34 18.52 -5.54
N ALA A 155 -10.03 17.66 -4.80
CA ALA A 155 -11.42 17.34 -5.03
C ALA A 155 -12.31 18.61 -5.04
N ALA A 156 -12.97 18.84 -6.17
CA ALA A 156 -13.86 19.97 -6.37
C ALA A 156 -15.32 19.51 -6.31
N GLY A 157 -16.01 19.83 -5.22
CA GLY A 157 -17.45 19.57 -5.06
C GLY A 157 -17.85 18.13 -4.75
N GLU A 158 -17.21 17.12 -5.32
CA GLU A 158 -17.45 15.69 -5.03
C GLU A 158 -16.14 14.93 -4.81
N VAL A 159 -16.21 13.87 -4.02
CA VAL A 159 -15.14 12.86 -3.87
C VAL A 159 -15.64 11.52 -4.41
N HIS A 160 -14.73 10.76 -5.03
CA HIS A 160 -14.99 9.52 -5.75
C HIS A 160 -14.25 8.30 -5.17
N CYS A 161 -13.40 8.48 -4.16
CA CYS A 161 -12.80 7.39 -3.41
C CYS A 161 -12.37 7.82 -2.00
N ILE A 162 -12.17 6.83 -1.12
CA ILE A 162 -11.49 7.05 0.16
C ILE A 162 -10.01 7.31 -0.15
N GLY A 163 -9.46 8.37 0.44
CA GLY A 163 -8.07 8.78 0.18
C GLY A 163 -7.91 9.82 -0.92
N GLN A 164 -8.99 10.24 -1.63
CA GLN A 164 -8.89 11.34 -2.57
C GLN A 164 -8.50 12.64 -1.86
N ILE A 165 -7.57 13.40 -2.44
CA ILE A 165 -7.06 14.63 -1.84
C ILE A 165 -8.12 15.73 -1.93
N ILE A 166 -8.48 16.31 -0.80
CA ILE A 166 -9.43 17.45 -0.70
C ILE A 166 -8.66 18.78 -0.58
N GLY A 167 -7.50 18.73 0.07
CA GLY A 167 -6.63 19.88 0.27
C GLY A 167 -5.32 19.48 0.94
N ALA A 168 -4.49 20.47 1.25
CA ALA A 168 -3.21 20.27 1.92
C ALA A 168 -2.89 21.40 2.89
N ILE A 169 -2.44 21.07 4.10
CA ILE A 169 -1.90 22.03 5.06
C ILE A 169 -0.40 22.18 4.84
N ALA A 170 0.08 23.42 4.73
CA ALA A 170 1.50 23.74 4.79
C ALA A 170 1.89 24.21 6.21
N ALA A 171 2.89 23.57 6.81
CA ALA A 171 3.36 23.89 8.16
C ALA A 171 4.87 23.70 8.33
N GLU A 172 5.45 24.25 9.39
CA GLU A 172 6.91 24.29 9.62
C GLU A 172 7.55 22.92 9.89
N ASN A 173 6.77 21.93 10.33
CA ASN A 173 7.27 20.58 10.56
C ASN A 173 6.24 19.51 10.18
N GLN A 174 6.74 18.30 9.90
CA GLN A 174 5.93 17.19 9.42
C GLN A 174 4.80 16.80 10.37
N THR A 175 5.09 16.69 11.67
CA THR A 175 4.10 16.29 12.68
C THR A 175 2.98 17.31 12.81
N LEU A 176 3.32 18.60 12.76
CA LEU A 176 2.36 19.70 12.78
C LEU A 176 1.47 19.69 11.54
N ALA A 177 2.05 19.55 10.34
CA ALA A 177 1.29 19.47 9.09
C ALA A 177 0.26 18.32 9.13
N GLN A 178 0.68 17.14 9.60
CA GLN A 178 -0.19 15.97 9.75
C GLN A 178 -1.28 16.16 10.80
N ARG A 179 -0.94 16.75 11.96
CA ARG A 179 -1.91 17.02 13.04
C ARG A 179 -2.93 18.06 12.59
N ALA A 180 -2.48 19.15 11.98
CA ALA A 180 -3.34 20.22 11.48
C ALA A 180 -4.27 19.72 10.37
N ALA A 181 -3.78 18.87 9.45
CA ALA A 181 -4.62 18.26 8.42
C ALA A 181 -5.80 17.45 9.01
N ARG A 182 -5.60 16.80 10.16
CA ARG A 182 -6.67 16.07 10.87
C ARG A 182 -7.69 16.96 11.58
N LEU A 183 -7.37 18.24 11.80
CA LEU A 183 -8.29 19.22 12.38
C LEU A 183 -9.18 19.88 11.33
N VAL A 184 -8.86 19.73 10.03
CA VAL A 184 -9.72 20.23 8.95
C VAL A 184 -11.03 19.46 8.97
N ARG A 185 -12.12 20.18 9.21
CA ARG A 185 -13.47 19.61 9.30
C ARG A 185 -14.05 19.51 7.90
N VAL A 186 -14.36 18.30 7.47
CA VAL A 186 -15.01 18.03 6.19
C VAL A 186 -16.40 17.45 6.44
N GLU A 187 -17.40 18.13 5.90
CA GLU A 187 -18.79 17.67 5.91
C GLU A 187 -19.14 17.08 4.55
N TYR A 188 -19.83 15.93 4.59
CA TYR A 188 -20.13 15.11 3.41
C TYR A 188 -21.63 14.87 3.31
N GLU A 189 -22.16 14.95 2.08
CA GLU A 189 -23.45 14.37 1.70
C GLU A 189 -23.17 13.10 0.87
N GLU A 190 -23.36 11.92 1.47
CA GLU A 190 -23.04 10.64 0.81
C GLU A 190 -23.86 10.44 -0.47
N ARG A 191 -23.19 9.98 -1.54
CA ARG A 191 -23.79 9.76 -2.85
C ARG A 191 -23.89 8.26 -3.14
N LYS A 192 -25.02 7.86 -3.72
CA LYS A 192 -25.28 6.52 -4.21
C LYS A 192 -25.40 6.53 -5.74
N PRO A 193 -25.05 5.42 -6.43
CA PRO A 193 -24.44 4.21 -5.88
C PRO A 193 -22.96 4.41 -5.53
N VAL A 194 -22.51 3.72 -4.49
CA VAL A 194 -21.08 3.49 -4.22
C VAL A 194 -20.71 2.17 -4.90
N ILE A 195 -19.86 2.24 -5.92
CA ILE A 195 -19.44 1.08 -6.72
C ILE A 195 -18.02 0.71 -6.27
N VAL A 196 -17.86 -0.48 -5.71
CA VAL A 196 -16.58 -0.95 -5.16
C VAL A 196 -16.10 -2.22 -5.86
N THR A 197 -17.02 -3.14 -6.16
CA THR A 197 -16.66 -4.41 -6.80
C THR A 197 -16.86 -4.36 -8.31
N ILE A 198 -16.18 -5.27 -9.02
CA ILE A 198 -16.33 -5.43 -10.48
C ILE A 198 -17.78 -5.81 -10.81
N GLU A 199 -18.41 -6.68 -10.02
CA GLU A 199 -19.81 -7.09 -10.22
C GLU A 199 -20.76 -5.90 -10.12
N GLN A 200 -20.54 -5.01 -9.15
CA GLN A 200 -21.31 -3.76 -9.02
C GLN A 200 -21.10 -2.84 -10.21
N ALA A 201 -19.88 -2.74 -10.72
CA ALA A 201 -19.58 -1.94 -11.91
C ALA A 201 -20.31 -2.48 -13.16
N ILE A 202 -20.35 -3.81 -13.31
CA ILE A 202 -21.10 -4.48 -14.38
C ILE A 202 -22.61 -4.23 -14.25
N GLU A 203 -23.16 -4.43 -13.04
CA GLU A 203 -24.58 -4.21 -12.73
C GLU A 203 -25.02 -2.77 -13.08
N HIS A 204 -24.19 -1.79 -12.72
CA HIS A 204 -24.47 -0.37 -12.93
C HIS A 204 -23.97 0.17 -14.27
N LYS A 205 -23.39 -0.68 -15.13
CA LYS A 205 -22.78 -0.30 -16.41
C LYS A 205 -21.77 0.87 -16.29
N SER A 206 -21.01 0.88 -15.21
CA SER A 206 -20.02 1.93 -14.90
C SER A 206 -18.67 1.55 -15.48
N TYR A 207 -18.42 1.92 -16.74
CA TYR A 207 -17.17 1.64 -17.46
C TYR A 207 -16.44 2.94 -17.79
N PHE A 208 -15.12 2.85 -18.01
CA PHE A 208 -14.37 3.95 -18.61
C PHE A 208 -14.86 4.25 -20.03
N PRO A 209 -14.74 5.50 -20.52
CA PRO A 209 -15.07 5.86 -21.88
C PRO A 209 -14.40 4.93 -22.90
N ASP A 210 -15.10 4.60 -23.99
CA ASP A 210 -14.71 3.62 -25.03
C ASP A 210 -14.59 2.16 -24.58
N TYR A 211 -15.04 1.78 -23.38
CA TYR A 211 -15.04 0.39 -22.91
C TYR A 211 -16.45 -0.16 -22.65
N PRO A 212 -16.65 -1.50 -22.76
CA PRO A 212 -15.68 -2.48 -23.25
C PRO A 212 -15.45 -2.37 -24.77
N ARG A 213 -14.18 -2.48 -25.20
CA ARG A 213 -13.82 -2.57 -26.63
C ARG A 213 -14.03 -3.99 -27.11
N TYR A 214 -14.83 -4.16 -28.16
CA TYR A 214 -15.04 -5.44 -28.83
C TYR A 214 -14.24 -5.48 -30.12
N ILE A 215 -13.31 -6.43 -30.25
CA ILE A 215 -12.70 -6.75 -31.54
C ILE A 215 -13.64 -7.69 -32.27
N ASN A 216 -14.41 -7.16 -33.21
CA ASN A 216 -15.40 -7.96 -33.95
C ASN A 216 -14.77 -8.75 -35.11
N LYS A 217 -13.62 -8.31 -35.65
CA LYS A 217 -12.77 -9.02 -36.63
C LYS A 217 -11.33 -8.52 -36.50
N GLY A 218 -10.37 -9.45 -36.46
CA GLY A 218 -8.94 -9.20 -36.62
C GLY A 218 -8.52 -9.32 -38.07
#